data_AF-A0A4S4BBK7-F1
#
_entry.id   AF-A0A4S4BBK7-F1
#
_cell.length_a   1.000
_cell.length_b   1.000
_cell.length_c   1.000
_cell.angle_alpha   90.00
_cell.angle_beta   90.00
_cell.angle_gamma   90.00
#
_symmetry.space_group_name_H-M   'P 1'
#
loop_
_entity.id
_entity.type
_entity.pdbx_description
1 polymer ?
#
loop_
_entity_poly.entity_id
_entity_poly.type
_entity_poly.pdbx_seq_one_letter_code
_entity_poly.pdbx_strand_id
1 'polypeptide(L)'
;MYYTDLDLIRARLVETDLPAEVQLSYLQVLANLNALSILLTPEGEDDLDAPEHTQLSHLFAQHQQRRVFLETEYPALAVLSRPKGWGGN
;
A
#
# COMPACT_ATOMS: atom_id res chain seq x y z
N MET A 1 -6.63 -8.70 6.42
CA MET A 1 -5.90 -7.50 6.88
C MET A 1 -4.76 -7.24 5.91
N TYR A 2 -4.70 -6.04 5.31
CA TYR A 2 -3.60 -5.65 4.41
C TYR A 2 -2.45 -5.10 5.26
N TYR A 3 -1.25 -5.64 5.10
CA TYR A 3 -0.06 -5.15 5.78
C TYR A 3 1.14 -5.19 4.84
N THR A 4 1.87 -4.09 4.82
CA THR A 4 3.12 -3.94 4.07
C THR A 4 4.22 -3.43 5.01
N ASP A 5 5.37 -4.09 5.04
CA ASP A 5 6.51 -3.69 5.86
C ASP A 5 7.23 -2.49 5.22
N LEU A 6 6.95 -1.29 5.73
CA LEU A 6 7.48 -0.05 5.18
C LEU A 6 8.98 0.12 5.43
N ASP A 7 9.49 -0.38 6.56
CA ASP A 7 10.91 -0.23 6.88
C ASP A 7 11.76 -1.16 6.01
N LEU A 8 11.28 -2.38 5.76
CA LEU A 8 11.89 -3.28 4.79
C LEU A 8 11.89 -2.68 3.38
N ILE A 9 10.78 -2.12 2.93
CA ILE A 9 10.69 -1.52 1.59
C ILE A 9 11.55 -0.27 1.51
N ARG A 10 11.57 0.58 2.54
CA ARG A 10 12.44 1.75 2.60
C ARG A 10 13.91 1.33 2.47
N ALA A 11 14.35 0.31 3.20
CA ALA A 11 15.71 -0.19 3.11
C ALA A 11 16.07 -0.66 1.70
N ARG A 12 15.13 -1.31 1.01
CA ARG A 12 15.32 -1.77 -0.37
C ARG A 12 15.30 -0.65 -1.41
N LEU A 13 14.49 0.39 -1.21
CA LEU A 13 14.39 1.53 -2.13
C LEU A 13 15.69 2.34 -2.18
N VAL A 14 16.43 2.39 -1.06
CA VAL A 14 17.76 3.03 -1.00
C VAL A 14 18.77 2.38 -1.95
N GLU A 15 18.57 1.10 -2.29
CA GLU A 15 19.42 0.36 -3.23
C GLU A 15 18.99 0.52 -4.70
N THR A 16 18.02 1.39 -5.00
CA THR A 16 17.52 1.61 -6.36
C THR A 16 17.88 2.96 -6.94
N ASP A 17 17.97 3.03 -8.27
CA ASP A 17 18.17 4.26 -9.03
C ASP A 17 16.87 5.05 -9.26
N LEU A 18 15.77 4.71 -8.57
CA LEU A 18 14.49 5.40 -8.73
C LEU A 18 14.56 6.83 -8.19
N PRO A 19 13.90 7.81 -8.82
CA PRO A 19 13.85 9.17 -8.30
C PRO A 19 13.29 9.22 -6.88
N ALA A 20 13.88 10.03 -6.00
CA ALA A 20 13.46 10.15 -4.61
C ALA A 20 11.96 10.48 -4.47
N GLU A 21 11.43 11.29 -5.40
CA GLU A 21 10.01 11.66 -5.48
C GLU A 21 9.11 10.43 -5.65
N VAL A 22 9.52 9.49 -6.51
CA VAL A 22 8.82 8.22 -6.78
C VAL A 22 8.89 7.32 -5.54
N GLN A 23 10.06 7.22 -4.91
CA GLN A 23 10.25 6.43 -3.69
C GLN A 23 9.33 6.93 -2.55
N LEU A 24 9.30 8.26 -2.32
CA LEU A 24 8.46 8.88 -1.30
C LEU A 24 6.97 8.72 -1.61
N SER A 25 6.55 8.96 -2.86
CA SER A 25 5.17 8.77 -3.31
C SER A 25 4.71 7.33 -3.08
N TYR A 26 5.56 6.34 -3.39
CA TYR A 26 5.24 4.94 -3.19
C TYR A 26 5.14 4.57 -1.70
N LEU A 27 6.10 4.99 -0.87
CA LEU A 27 6.04 4.78 0.58
C LEU A 27 4.79 5.42 1.21
N GLN A 28 4.39 6.61 0.76
CA GLN A 28 3.18 7.27 1.24
C GLN A 28 1.92 6.47 0.89
N VAL A 29 1.82 5.94 -0.33
CA VAL A 29 0.69 5.10 -0.75
C VAL A 29 0.61 3.85 0.13
N LEU A 30 1.74 3.16 0.35
CA LEU A 30 1.77 1.96 1.19
C LEU A 30 1.42 2.25 2.65
N ALA A 31 1.90 3.38 3.19
CA ALA A 31 1.55 3.82 4.54
C ALA A 31 0.05 4.11 4.69
N ASN A 32 -0.54 4.80 3.70
CA ASN A 32 -1.98 5.05 3.69
C ASN A 32 -2.79 3.76 3.60
N LEU A 33 -2.37 2.80 2.78
CA LEU A 33 -3.03 1.50 2.68
C LEU A 33 -2.96 0.72 4.00
N ASN A 34 -1.82 0.74 4.71
CA ASN A 34 -1.71 0.14 6.04
C ASN A 34 -2.67 0.81 7.05
N ALA A 35 -2.69 2.14 7.10
CA ALA A 35 -3.55 2.88 8.02
C ALA A 35 -5.04 2.62 7.73
N LEU A 36 -5.44 2.69 6.45
CA LEU A 36 -6.81 2.44 6.04
C LEU A 36 -7.23 0.98 6.29
N SER A 37 -6.33 0.00 6.19
CA SER A 37 -6.67 -1.40 6.49
C SER A 37 -7.02 -1.60 7.97
N ILE A 38 -6.37 -0.85 8.86
CA ILE A 38 -6.68 -0.83 10.29
C ILE A 38 -8.05 -0.17 10.49
N LEU A 39 -8.26 1.01 9.90
CA LEU A 39 -9.52 1.75 10.04
C LEU A 39 -10.73 1.04 9.42
N LEU A 40 -10.51 0.19 8.41
CA LEU A 40 -11.56 -0.63 7.79
C LEU A 40 -11.89 -1.90 8.57
N THR A 41 -11.17 -2.18 9.67
CA THR A 41 -11.51 -3.30 10.54
C THR A 41 -12.76 -2.93 11.32
N PRO A 42 -13.91 -3.59 11.08
CA PRO A 42 -15.16 -3.25 11.76
C PRO A 42 -15.05 -3.55 13.26
N GLU A 43 -15.55 -2.65 14.11
CA GLU A 43 -15.65 -2.87 15.56
C GLU A 43 -16.98 -3.54 15.95
N GLY A 44 -17.98 -3.53 15.04
CA GLY A 44 -19.26 -4.23 15.14
C GLY A 44 -20.00 -4.37 13.79
N GLU A 45 -21.12 -5.09 13.76
CA GLU A 45 -21.91 -5.31 12.53
C GLU A 45 -22.55 -4.00 12.00
N ASP A 46 -22.90 -3.06 12.88
CA ASP A 46 -23.51 -1.77 12.51
C ASP A 46 -22.53 -0.82 11.78
N ASP A 47 -21.22 -1.05 11.86
CA ASP A 47 -20.19 -0.21 11.20
C ASP A 47 -20.09 -0.46 9.70
N LEU A 48 -20.55 -1.62 9.21
CA LEU A 48 -20.32 -2.03 7.83
C LEU A 48 -21.16 -1.23 6.82
N ASP A 49 -22.35 -0.78 7.24
CA ASP A 49 -23.25 0.03 6.41
C ASP A 49 -23.11 1.54 6.67
N ALA A 50 -22.16 1.94 7.53
CA ALA A 50 -21.91 3.33 7.85
C ALA A 50 -21.33 4.09 6.61
N PRO A 51 -21.79 5.33 6.34
CA PRO A 51 -21.23 6.16 5.27
C PRO A 51 -19.72 6.34 5.36
N GLU A 52 -19.18 6.40 6.58
CA GLU A 52 -17.76 6.52 6.87
C GLU A 52 -16.99 5.29 6.39
N HIS A 53 -17.54 4.09 6.60
CA HIS A 53 -16.94 2.83 6.14
C HIS A 53 -16.91 2.75 4.61
N THR A 54 -18.00 3.18 3.96
CA THR A 54 -18.07 3.31 2.50
C THR A 54 -17.00 4.28 1.98
N GLN A 55 -16.83 5.43 2.63
CA GLN A 55 -15.83 6.42 2.24
C GLN A 55 -14.40 5.89 2.41
N LEU A 56 -14.10 5.24 3.55
CA LEU A 56 -12.82 4.61 3.80
C LEU A 56 -12.51 3.51 2.77
N SER A 57 -13.52 2.71 2.40
CA SER A 57 -13.40 1.66 1.40
C SER A 57 -13.07 2.23 0.02
N HIS A 58 -13.70 3.35 -0.36
CA HIS A 58 -13.40 4.05 -1.59
C HIS A 58 -11.98 4.63 -1.60
N LEU A 59 -11.54 5.28 -0.50
CA LEU A 59 -10.17 5.77 -0.36
C LEU A 59 -9.14 4.65 -0.44
N PHE A 60 -9.43 3.50 0.18
CA PHE A 60 -8.57 2.33 0.11
C PHE A 60 -8.44 1.81 -1.33
N ALA A 61 -9.56 1.73 -2.06
CA ALA A 61 -9.56 1.34 -3.47
C ALA A 61 -8.76 2.33 -4.35
N GLN A 62 -8.91 3.63 -4.13
CA GLN A 62 -8.14 4.66 -4.85
C GLN A 62 -6.64 4.53 -4.59
N HIS A 63 -6.23 4.28 -3.35
CA HIS A 63 -4.82 4.05 -3.03
C HIS A 63 -4.28 2.76 -3.63
N GLN A 64 -5.09 1.69 -3.73
CA GLN A 64 -4.69 0.49 -4.45
C GLN A 64 -4.47 0.77 -5.94
N GLN A 65 -5.37 1.52 -6.59
CA GLN A 65 -5.19 1.92 -7.99
C GLN A 65 -3.92 2.74 -8.19
N ARG A 66 -3.63 3.68 -7.28
CA ARG A 66 -2.40 4.48 -7.32
C ARG A 66 -1.14 3.63 -7.14
N ARG A 67 -1.19 2.62 -6.27
CA ARG A 67 -0.11 1.63 -6.13
C ARG A 67 0.12 0.89 -7.45
N VAL A 68 -0.95 0.35 -8.06
CA VAL A 68 -0.87 -0.40 -9.33
C VAL A 68 -0.31 0.49 -10.45
N PHE A 69 -0.73 1.76 -10.51
CA PHE A 69 -0.21 2.72 -11.48
C PHE A 69 1.31 2.91 -11.30
N LEU A 70 1.78 3.18 -10.08
CA LEU A 70 3.21 3.32 -9.80
C LEU A 70 4.00 2.05 -10.10
N GLU A 71 3.44 0.87 -9.80
CA GLU A 71 4.08 -0.41 -10.09
C GLU A 71 4.11 -0.74 -11.60
N THR A 72 3.16 -0.22 -12.37
CA THR A 72 3.14 -0.36 -13.84
C THR A 72 4.20 0.55 -14.48
N GLU A 73 4.32 1.78 -13.99
CA GLU A 73 5.32 2.75 -14.47
C GLU A 73 6.74 2.38 -14.01
N TYR A 74 6.88 1.85 -12.79
CA TYR A 74 8.14 1.44 -12.17
C TYR A 74 8.05 -0.01 -11.65
N PRO A 75 8.22 -1.03 -12.52
CA PRO A 75 8.07 -2.45 -12.17
C PRO A 75 8.95 -2.92 -11.00
N ALA A 76 10.09 -2.27 -10.78
CA ALA A 76 10.97 -2.55 -9.64
C ALA A 76 10.21 -2.45 -8.30
N LEU A 77 9.29 -1.48 -8.16
CA LEU A 77 8.51 -1.27 -6.93
C LEU A 77 7.69 -2.50 -6.53
N ALA A 78 7.09 -3.19 -7.51
CA ALA A 78 6.30 -4.40 -7.27
C ALA A 78 7.15 -5.57 -6.76
N VAL A 79 8.42 -5.63 -7.14
CA VAL A 79 9.35 -6.66 -6.66
C VAL A 79 9.80 -6.33 -5.24
N LEU A 80 10.13 -5.06 -4.98
CA LEU A 80 10.62 -4.61 -3.67
C LEU A 80 9.58 -4.74 -2.56
N SER A 81 8.29 -4.65 -2.89
CA SER A 81 7.19 -4.77 -1.92
C SER A 81 6.84 -6.22 -1.54
N ARG A 82 7.45 -7.22 -2.19
CA ARG A 82 7.21 -8.64 -1.86
C ARG A 82 7.87 -9.05 -0.54
N PRO A 83 7.22 -9.90 0.28
CA PRO A 83 7.85 -10.46 1.48
C PRO A 83 9.17 -11.19 1.17
N LYS A 84 10.14 -11.18 2.10
CA LYS A 84 11.37 -11.98 1.97
C LYS A 84 10.98 -13.46 1.83
N GLY A 85 11.48 -14.15 0.81
CA GLY A 85 11.19 -15.56 0.53
C GLY A 85 10.01 -15.82 -0.41
N TRP A 86 9.40 -14.78 -0.99
CA TRP A 86 8.36 -14.95 -2.02
C TRP A 86 8.96 -15.47 -3.34
N GLY A 87 8.85 -16.77 -3.59
CA GLY A 87 9.32 -17.46 -4.80
C GLY A 87 8.29 -17.57 -5.94
N GLY A 88 7.29 -16.70 -5.98
CA GLY A 88 6.29 -16.69 -7.06
C GLY A 88 6.79 -15.96 -8.29
N ASN A 89 6.96 -16.72 -9.39
CA ASN A 89 7.13 -16.23 -10.77
C ASN A 89 6.02 -15.24 -11.13
#